data_AF-K9SRA5-F1
#
_entry.id   AF-K9SRA5-F1
#
_cell.length_a   1.000
_cell.length_b   1.000
_cell.length_c   1.000
_cell.angle_alpha   90.00
_cell.angle_beta   90.00
_cell.angle_gamma   90.00
#
_symmetry.space_group_name_H-M   'P 1'
#
loop_
_entity.id
_entity.type
_entity.pdbx_description
1 polymer ?
#
loop_
_entity_poly.entity_id
_entity_poly.type
_entity_poly.pdbx_seq_one_letter_code
_entity_poly.pdbx_strand_id
1 'polypeptide(L)'
;MKPKIVNILRQLKVSIIGVVCGLSVNLSAIAQPFPDQTPVGRWQVKFPTTDANADIEVAITADGRVFYIDKVKGQAIEIMTLIEKVSDQATIPDNIKIIDIQAQAKAEAIARQNRRLQTEAQTVLSTIHAAQSEYFAKNNQFATKLEDLGFGAEISSEVFSYKIEPIVPKFIVQALAIFKNQNPDQAKDQSSIFIGISYLNQLPSGINTIASLTCQGKQNSQQLIPKVRFIKIGELIKEIRCPDGFNPVSQ
;
A
#
# COMPACT_ATOMS: atom_id res chain seq x y z
N MET A 1 24.47 -23.26 -20.12
CA MET A 1 23.21 -23.09 -19.34
C MET A 1 21.94 -23.52 -20.10
N LYS A 2 21.97 -24.60 -20.91
CA LYS A 2 20.81 -25.11 -21.67
C LYS A 2 19.93 -26.22 -21.00
N PRO A 3 20.28 -26.88 -19.88
CA PRO A 3 19.52 -28.06 -19.43
C PRO A 3 18.24 -27.78 -18.62
N LYS A 4 18.04 -26.56 -18.08
CA LYS A 4 16.89 -26.28 -17.19
C LYS A 4 15.57 -26.05 -17.91
N ILE A 5 15.56 -25.34 -19.05
CA ILE A 5 14.34 -24.99 -19.80
C ILE A 5 13.73 -26.23 -20.49
N VAL A 6 14.56 -27.13 -21.00
CA VAL A 6 14.11 -28.40 -21.62
C VAL A 6 13.38 -29.29 -20.60
N ASN A 7 13.78 -29.23 -19.33
CA ASN A 7 13.16 -30.03 -18.27
C ASN A 7 11.78 -29.49 -17.85
N ILE A 8 11.60 -28.15 -17.88
CA ILE A 8 10.31 -27.50 -17.59
C ILE A 8 9.29 -27.78 -18.71
N LEU A 9 9.72 -27.75 -19.98
CA LEU A 9 8.86 -28.12 -21.12
C LEU A 9 8.48 -29.61 -21.13
N ARG A 10 9.34 -30.50 -20.61
CA ARG A 10 8.99 -31.92 -20.39
C ARG A 10 7.98 -32.10 -19.26
N GLN A 11 8.06 -31.33 -18.18
CA GLN A 11 7.10 -31.38 -17.07
C GLN A 11 5.71 -30.86 -17.49
N LEU A 12 5.64 -29.83 -18.34
CA LEU A 12 4.38 -29.33 -18.90
C LEU A 12 3.65 -30.38 -19.77
N LYS A 13 4.40 -31.26 -20.45
CA LYS A 13 3.82 -32.40 -21.18
C LYS A 13 3.16 -33.44 -20.27
N VAL A 14 3.61 -33.56 -19.02
CA VAL A 14 3.12 -34.61 -18.10
C VAL A 14 1.81 -34.22 -17.41
N SER A 15 1.53 -32.92 -17.21
CA SER A 15 0.29 -32.49 -16.56
C SER A 15 -0.87 -32.16 -17.50
N ILE A 16 -0.63 -31.92 -18.79
CA ILE A 16 -1.71 -31.63 -19.77
C ILE A 16 -2.18 -32.92 -20.48
N ILE A 17 -1.43 -34.02 -20.40
CA ILE A 17 -1.73 -35.29 -21.08
C ILE A 17 -2.18 -36.33 -20.03
N GLY A 18 -3.33 -36.08 -19.42
CA GLY A 18 -4.15 -37.15 -18.87
C GLY A 18 -5.09 -37.60 -19.97
N VAL A 19 -4.82 -38.78 -20.57
CA VAL A 19 -5.51 -39.38 -21.72
C VAL A 19 -5.00 -38.88 -23.09
N VAL A 20 -3.98 -39.57 -23.64
CA VAL A 20 -3.96 -40.21 -24.97
C VAL A 20 -2.57 -40.86 -25.14
N CYS A 21 -2.56 -42.17 -25.40
CA CYS A 21 -1.36 -42.96 -25.64
C CYS A 21 -0.61 -42.54 -26.92
N GLY A 22 0.73 -42.50 -26.81
CA GLY A 22 1.63 -43.10 -27.80
C GLY A 22 1.78 -42.44 -29.17
N LEU A 23 2.30 -41.21 -29.24
CA LEU A 23 2.97 -40.69 -30.44
C LEU A 23 4.25 -39.93 -30.06
N SER A 24 5.41 -40.48 -30.44
CA SER A 24 6.71 -39.79 -30.35
C SER A 24 6.85 -38.83 -31.53
N VAL A 25 6.52 -37.56 -31.31
CA VAL A 25 6.76 -36.48 -32.28
C VAL A 25 8.19 -35.96 -32.12
N ASN A 26 9.02 -36.09 -33.16
CA ASN A 26 10.30 -35.40 -33.25
C ASN A 26 10.03 -33.92 -33.54
N LEU A 27 10.21 -33.04 -32.54
CA LEU A 27 10.17 -31.59 -32.74
C LEU A 27 11.55 -31.09 -33.17
N SER A 28 11.71 -30.83 -34.47
CA SER A 28 12.72 -29.91 -34.98
C SER A 28 12.15 -28.49 -34.86
N ALA A 29 12.53 -27.75 -33.81
CA ALA A 29 12.14 -26.34 -33.67
C ALA A 29 12.98 -25.47 -34.61
N ILE A 30 12.36 -24.96 -35.68
CA ILE A 30 12.96 -23.95 -36.55
C ILE A 30 12.56 -22.60 -35.97
N ALA A 31 13.54 -21.79 -35.53
CA ALA A 31 13.28 -20.42 -35.12
C ALA A 31 12.94 -19.60 -36.36
N GLN A 32 11.71 -19.10 -36.44
CA GLN A 32 11.25 -18.24 -37.52
C GLN A 32 10.92 -16.85 -36.96
N PRO A 33 11.10 -15.77 -37.75
CA PRO A 33 10.52 -14.48 -37.39
C PRO A 33 9.01 -14.67 -37.20
N PHE A 34 8.42 -13.92 -36.25
CA PHE A 34 6.99 -14.02 -35.96
C PHE A 34 6.23 -13.84 -37.28
N PRO A 35 5.31 -14.77 -37.65
CA PRO A 35 4.60 -14.66 -38.91
C PRO A 35 3.85 -13.32 -38.96
N ASP A 36 3.70 -12.72 -40.14
CA ASP A 36 2.99 -11.44 -40.36
C ASP A 36 1.48 -11.46 -39.97
N GLN A 37 1.03 -12.51 -39.29
CA GLN A 37 -0.32 -12.67 -38.80
C GLN A 37 -0.48 -12.04 -37.41
N THR A 38 -1.49 -11.18 -37.27
CA THR A 38 -1.90 -10.62 -35.99
C THR A 38 -2.43 -11.74 -35.08
N PRO A 39 -1.88 -11.92 -33.87
CA PRO A 39 -2.39 -12.93 -32.94
C PRO A 39 -3.82 -12.59 -32.49
N VAL A 40 -4.67 -13.62 -32.37
CA VAL A 40 -6.03 -13.48 -31.82
C VAL A 40 -6.05 -13.36 -30.30
N GLY A 41 -4.96 -13.79 -29.64
CA GLY A 41 -4.77 -13.67 -28.21
C GLY A 41 -3.30 -13.78 -27.82
N ARG A 42 -2.94 -13.06 -26.76
CA ARG A 42 -1.64 -13.16 -26.10
C ARG A 42 -1.87 -13.47 -24.63
N TRP A 43 -1.20 -14.49 -24.12
CA TRP A 43 -1.22 -14.86 -22.71
C TRP A 43 0.19 -14.75 -22.14
N GLN A 44 0.31 -14.16 -20.96
CA GLN A 44 1.54 -14.19 -20.20
C GLN A 44 1.40 -15.26 -19.11
N VAL A 45 2.26 -16.27 -19.17
CA VAL A 45 2.35 -17.32 -18.16
C VAL A 45 3.49 -16.97 -17.22
N LYS A 46 3.13 -16.58 -15.99
CA LYS A 46 4.08 -16.35 -14.91
C LYS A 46 4.25 -17.63 -14.10
N PHE A 47 5.47 -18.12 -14.00
CA PHE A 47 5.79 -19.23 -13.11
C PHE A 47 6.17 -18.66 -11.73
N PRO A 48 5.81 -19.34 -10.62
CA PRO A 48 6.21 -18.94 -9.28
C PRO A 48 7.71 -19.23 -9.06
N THR A 49 8.56 -18.50 -9.75
CA THR A 49 10.02 -18.61 -9.64
C THR A 49 10.61 -17.22 -9.36
N THR A 50 11.77 -17.17 -8.72
CA THR A 50 12.48 -15.92 -8.44
C THR A 50 13.14 -15.30 -9.67
N ASP A 51 13.10 -15.97 -10.83
CA ASP A 51 13.67 -15.47 -12.07
C ASP A 51 12.61 -14.68 -12.84
N ALA A 52 12.74 -13.35 -12.85
CA ALA A 52 11.85 -12.46 -13.60
C ALA A 52 11.89 -12.70 -15.12
N ASN A 53 12.90 -13.44 -15.63
CA ASN A 53 12.99 -13.83 -17.04
C ASN A 53 12.31 -15.18 -17.33
N ALA A 54 11.70 -15.83 -16.34
CA ALA A 54 10.93 -17.05 -16.53
C ALA A 54 9.52 -16.79 -17.08
N ASP A 55 9.11 -15.53 -17.23
CA ASP A 55 7.84 -15.17 -17.83
C ASP A 55 7.80 -15.61 -19.29
N ILE A 56 6.81 -16.43 -19.61
CA ILE A 56 6.59 -16.93 -20.97
C ILE A 56 5.43 -16.16 -21.57
N GLU A 57 5.62 -15.63 -22.78
CA GLU A 57 4.50 -15.12 -23.57
C GLU A 57 4.10 -16.18 -24.60
N VAL A 58 2.81 -16.49 -24.63
CA VAL A 58 2.19 -17.42 -25.58
C VAL A 58 1.27 -16.61 -26.47
N ALA A 59 1.44 -16.75 -27.78
CA ALA A 59 0.56 -16.14 -28.76
C ALA A 59 -0.18 -17.24 -29.54
N ILE A 60 -1.48 -17.06 -29.74
CA ILE A 60 -2.27 -17.92 -30.62
C ILE A 60 -2.73 -17.09 -31.81
N THR A 61 -2.56 -17.65 -32.99
CA THR A 61 -2.92 -17.04 -34.28
C THR A 61 -4.33 -17.46 -34.70
N ALA A 62 -4.93 -16.74 -35.66
CA ALA A 62 -6.30 -17.01 -36.11
C ALA A 62 -6.48 -18.41 -36.73
N ASP A 63 -5.41 -19.00 -37.25
CA ASP A 63 -5.40 -20.37 -37.78
C ASP A 63 -5.07 -21.44 -36.72
N GLY A 64 -5.04 -21.05 -35.44
CA GLY A 64 -4.88 -21.98 -34.32
C GLY A 64 -3.44 -22.43 -34.05
N ARG A 65 -2.43 -21.79 -34.66
CA ARG A 65 -1.01 -22.06 -34.31
C ARG A 65 -0.62 -21.34 -33.02
N VAL A 66 0.17 -22.03 -32.19
CA VAL A 66 0.63 -21.53 -30.89
C VAL A 66 2.12 -21.28 -30.90
N PHE A 67 2.50 -20.07 -30.52
CA PHE A 67 3.87 -19.61 -30.45
C PHE A 67 4.27 -19.33 -29.01
N TYR A 68 5.44 -19.85 -28.62
CA TYR A 68 6.21 -19.37 -27.49
C TYR A 68 7.07 -18.17 -27.94
N ILE A 69 6.97 -17.04 -27.25
CA ILE A 69 7.78 -15.86 -27.54
C ILE A 69 8.92 -15.77 -26.52
N ASP A 70 10.15 -15.99 -26.99
CA ASP A 70 11.37 -15.74 -26.23
C ASP A 70 11.65 -14.23 -26.24
N LYS A 71 11.27 -13.53 -25.17
CA LYS A 71 11.47 -12.07 -25.05
C LYS A 71 12.94 -11.66 -25.04
N VAL A 72 13.84 -12.55 -24.62
CA VAL A 72 15.28 -12.26 -24.55
C VAL A 72 15.87 -12.27 -25.96
N LYS A 73 15.40 -13.17 -26.83
CA LYS A 73 15.91 -13.31 -28.20
C LYS A 73 15.05 -12.64 -29.27
N GLY A 74 13.85 -12.18 -28.92
CA GLY A 74 12.89 -11.66 -29.88
C GLY A 74 12.42 -12.72 -30.89
N GLN A 75 12.39 -13.99 -30.50
CA GLN A 75 12.07 -15.11 -31.39
C GLN A 75 10.75 -15.76 -31.02
N ALA A 76 9.99 -16.16 -32.04
CA ALA A 76 8.81 -16.99 -31.90
C ALA A 76 9.20 -18.44 -32.17
N ILE A 77 8.84 -19.34 -31.26
CA ILE A 77 9.00 -20.78 -31.46
C ILE A 77 7.60 -21.37 -31.53
N GLU A 78 7.22 -21.89 -32.69
CA GLU A 78 5.97 -22.63 -32.83
C GLU A 78 6.05 -23.90 -31.99
N ILE A 79 5.14 -24.04 -31.03
CA ILE A 79 5.10 -25.18 -30.10
C ILE A 79 3.98 -26.17 -30.44
N MET A 80 2.98 -25.74 -31.21
CA MET A 80 1.83 -26.55 -31.58
C MET A 80 1.14 -26.03 -32.85
N THR A 81 0.88 -26.93 -33.79
CA THR A 81 0.08 -26.71 -35.00
C THR A 81 -1.34 -27.24 -34.78
N LEU A 82 -2.37 -26.47 -35.16
CA LEU A 82 -3.80 -26.80 -35.06
C LEU A 82 -4.28 -27.06 -33.63
N ILE A 83 -4.62 -25.98 -32.91
CA ILE A 83 -5.57 -26.08 -31.81
C ILE A 83 -6.96 -25.76 -32.37
N GLU A 84 -7.82 -26.78 -32.43
CA GLU A 84 -9.24 -26.56 -32.62
C GLU A 84 -9.83 -26.06 -31.30
N LYS A 85 -10.53 -24.92 -31.34
CA LYS A 85 -11.26 -24.44 -30.17
C LYS A 85 -12.46 -25.38 -29.93
N VAL A 86 -12.27 -26.37 -29.07
CA VAL A 86 -13.28 -27.42 -28.82
C VAL A 86 -14.47 -26.94 -27.97
N SER A 87 -14.40 -25.75 -27.35
CA SER A 87 -15.51 -25.19 -26.57
C SER A 87 -15.33 -23.70 -26.29
N ASP A 88 -16.43 -22.94 -26.30
CA ASP A 88 -16.51 -21.57 -25.78
C ASP A 88 -16.68 -21.52 -24.25
N GLN A 89 -17.00 -22.66 -23.63
CA GLN A 89 -17.17 -22.80 -22.20
C GLN A 89 -15.91 -23.41 -21.57
N ALA A 90 -14.88 -22.58 -21.38
CA ALA A 90 -13.82 -22.91 -20.44
C ALA A 90 -14.24 -22.42 -19.05
N THR A 91 -14.83 -23.30 -18.24
CA THR A 91 -14.96 -23.03 -16.80
C THR A 91 -13.58 -23.11 -16.18
N ILE A 92 -13.12 -21.98 -15.67
CA ILE A 92 -11.91 -21.91 -14.85
C ILE A 92 -12.18 -22.75 -13.59
N PRO A 93 -11.32 -23.75 -13.27
CA PRO A 93 -11.46 -24.55 -12.06
C PRO A 93 -11.59 -23.66 -10.81
N ASP A 94 -12.45 -24.05 -9.86
CA ASP A 94 -12.80 -23.26 -8.68
C ASP A 94 -11.60 -22.83 -7.80
N ASN A 95 -10.45 -23.47 -7.99
CA ASN A 95 -9.21 -23.17 -7.27
C ASN A 95 -8.32 -22.10 -7.93
N ILE A 96 -8.70 -21.54 -9.09
CA ILE A 96 -7.94 -20.49 -9.76
C ILE A 96 -8.47 -19.11 -9.36
N LYS A 97 -7.62 -18.31 -8.70
CA LYS A 97 -7.90 -16.90 -8.44
C LYS A 97 -7.55 -16.08 -9.68
N ILE A 98 -8.56 -15.49 -10.32
CA ILE A 98 -8.35 -14.46 -11.33
C ILE A 98 -7.94 -13.20 -10.59
N ILE A 99 -6.66 -12.82 -10.72
CA ILE A 99 -6.17 -11.54 -10.21
C ILE A 99 -6.28 -10.53 -11.35
N ASP A 100 -7.13 -9.53 -11.18
CA ASP A 100 -7.12 -8.36 -12.04
C ASP A 100 -5.86 -7.53 -11.73
N ILE A 101 -4.87 -7.65 -12.63
CA ILE A 101 -3.58 -6.96 -12.52
C ILE A 101 -3.76 -5.44 -12.46
N GLN A 102 -4.75 -4.90 -13.18
CA GLN A 102 -5.02 -3.46 -13.19
C GLN A 102 -5.63 -3.02 -11.85
N ALA A 103 -6.57 -3.80 -11.31
CA ALA A 103 -7.15 -3.54 -9.99
C ALA A 103 -6.08 -3.62 -8.89
N GLN A 104 -5.17 -4.60 -8.96
CA GLN A 104 -4.06 -4.72 -8.01
C GLN A 104 -3.10 -3.52 -8.10
N ALA A 105 -2.65 -3.16 -9.30
CA ALA A 105 -1.75 -2.02 -9.49
C ALA A 105 -2.37 -0.71 -8.98
N LYS A 106 -3.67 -0.51 -9.23
CA LYS A 106 -4.44 0.62 -8.70
C LYS A 106 -4.49 0.61 -7.18
N ALA A 107 -4.79 -0.53 -6.55
CA ALA A 107 -4.83 -0.67 -5.10
C ALA A 107 -3.46 -0.38 -4.46
N GLU A 108 -2.37 -0.84 -5.08
CA GLU A 108 -1.01 -0.57 -4.63
C GLU A 108 -0.63 0.92 -4.76
N ALA A 109 -1.01 1.57 -5.85
CA ALA A 109 -0.79 3.00 -6.05
C ALA A 109 -1.50 3.83 -4.96
N ILE A 110 -2.78 3.50 -4.69
CA ILE A 110 -3.57 4.13 -3.61
C ILE A 110 -2.89 3.88 -2.25
N ALA A 111 -2.47 2.65 -1.96
CA ALA A 111 -1.79 2.33 -0.70
C ALA A 111 -0.46 3.10 -0.53
N ARG A 112 0.31 3.27 -1.61
CA ARG A 112 1.55 4.07 -1.59
C ARG A 112 1.27 5.55 -1.35
N GLN A 113 0.26 6.11 -2.01
CA GLN A 113 -0.17 7.48 -1.81
C GLN A 113 -0.61 7.69 -0.36
N ASN A 114 -1.47 6.81 0.16
CA ASN A 114 -1.92 6.87 1.55
C ASN A 114 -0.73 6.85 2.52
N ARG A 115 0.23 5.93 2.36
CA ARG A 115 1.43 5.91 3.21
C ARG A 115 2.19 7.23 3.21
N ARG A 116 2.37 7.86 2.05
CA ARG A 116 3.04 9.18 1.96
C ARG A 116 2.30 10.25 2.75
N LEU A 117 0.98 10.29 2.62
CA LEU A 117 0.13 11.25 3.34
C LEU A 117 0.17 11.02 4.86
N GLN A 118 0.23 9.76 5.30
CA GLN A 118 0.40 9.44 6.73
C GLN A 118 1.75 9.92 7.25
N THR A 119 2.83 9.71 6.48
CA THR A 119 4.17 10.21 6.82
C THR A 119 4.19 11.74 6.91
N GLU A 120 3.57 12.45 5.95
CA GLU A 120 3.45 13.91 5.97
C GLU A 120 2.78 14.40 7.26
N ALA A 121 1.62 13.84 7.60
CA ALA A 121 0.90 14.19 8.83
C ALA A 121 1.74 13.97 10.09
N GLN A 122 2.44 12.83 10.18
CA GLN A 122 3.32 12.51 11.31
C GLN A 122 4.51 13.47 11.41
N THR A 123 5.16 13.79 10.29
CA THR A 123 6.29 14.73 10.25
C THR A 123 5.86 16.13 10.70
N VAL A 124 4.72 16.62 10.23
CA VAL A 124 4.21 17.93 10.65
C VAL A 124 3.83 17.93 12.14
N LEU A 125 3.15 16.89 12.64
CA LEU A 125 2.83 16.78 14.07
C LEU A 125 4.08 16.69 14.95
N SER A 126 5.11 15.96 14.52
CA SER A 126 6.40 15.91 15.21
C SER A 126 7.05 17.30 15.28
N THR A 127 6.98 18.07 14.19
CA THR A 127 7.49 19.44 14.13
C THR A 127 6.70 20.35 15.09
N ILE A 128 5.37 20.21 15.15
CA ILE A 128 4.52 20.93 16.10
C ILE A 128 4.89 20.57 17.54
N HIS A 129 5.16 19.30 17.86
CA HIS A 129 5.59 18.88 19.20
C HIS A 129 6.93 19.48 19.61
N ALA A 130 7.90 19.53 18.69
CA ALA A 130 9.19 20.16 18.94
C ALA A 130 9.01 21.66 19.24
N ALA A 131 8.21 22.36 18.43
CA ALA A 131 7.89 23.76 18.63
C ALA A 131 7.13 24.02 19.94
N GLN A 132 6.19 23.15 20.31
CA GLN A 132 5.49 23.21 21.60
C GLN A 132 6.45 23.08 22.78
N SER A 133 7.46 22.23 22.66
CA SER A 133 8.47 22.04 23.71
C SER A 133 9.32 23.30 23.90
N GLU A 134 9.73 23.92 22.80
CA GLU A 134 10.47 25.18 22.83
C GLU A 134 9.61 26.34 23.37
N TYR A 135 8.36 26.43 22.91
CA TYR A 135 7.42 27.46 23.35
C TYR A 135 7.14 27.36 24.85
N PHE A 136 6.94 26.14 25.36
CA PHE A 136 6.72 25.91 26.78
C PHE A 136 7.95 26.30 27.62
N ALA A 137 9.16 26.00 27.16
CA ALA A 137 10.39 26.39 27.86
C ALA A 137 10.51 27.91 28.04
N LYS A 138 9.96 28.69 27.11
CA LYS A 138 9.96 30.17 27.14
C LYS A 138 8.78 30.75 27.92
N ASN A 139 7.61 30.12 27.86
CA ASN A 139 6.35 30.72 28.32
C ASN A 139 5.70 30.00 29.52
N ASN A 140 6.24 28.85 29.94
CA ASN A 140 5.70 27.99 31.01
C ASN A 140 4.23 27.56 30.78
N GLN A 141 3.81 27.48 29.52
CA GLN A 141 2.51 26.99 29.06
C GLN A 141 2.64 26.57 27.59
N PHE A 142 1.76 25.67 27.13
CA PHE A 142 1.70 25.29 25.73
C PHE A 142 1.03 26.39 24.89
N ALA A 143 1.46 26.52 23.64
CA ALA A 143 0.78 27.37 22.67
C ALA A 143 -0.61 26.83 22.38
N THR A 144 -1.57 27.73 22.19
CA THR A 144 -2.96 27.37 21.87
C THR A 144 -3.31 27.57 20.40
N LYS A 145 -2.39 28.19 19.65
CA LYS A 145 -2.51 28.53 18.23
C LYS A 145 -1.24 28.13 17.49
N LEU A 146 -1.35 27.88 16.18
CA LEU A 146 -0.22 27.49 15.35
C LEU A 146 0.74 28.66 15.11
N GLU A 147 0.20 29.87 15.06
CA GLU A 147 0.93 31.11 14.84
C GLU A 147 1.89 31.42 16.00
N ASP A 148 1.49 31.10 17.24
CA ASP A 148 2.33 31.24 18.44
C ASP A 148 3.58 30.35 18.37
N LEU A 149 3.54 29.28 17.58
CA LEU A 149 4.66 28.38 17.31
C LEU A 149 5.46 28.76 16.05
N GLY A 150 5.11 29.87 15.40
CA GLY A 150 5.75 30.32 14.16
C GLY A 150 5.25 29.64 12.90
N PHE A 151 4.17 28.86 12.97
CA PHE A 151 3.55 28.29 11.76
C PHE A 151 2.56 29.28 11.15
N GLY A 152 2.73 29.58 9.87
CA GLY A 152 1.75 30.35 9.10
C GLY A 152 0.51 29.53 8.72
N ALA A 153 -0.49 30.21 8.15
CA ALA A 153 -1.70 29.56 7.61
C ALA A 153 -1.39 28.48 6.54
N GLU A 154 -0.22 28.57 5.91
CA GLU A 154 0.27 27.67 4.87
C GLU A 154 0.66 26.28 5.35
N ILE A 155 0.79 26.04 6.67
CA ILE A 155 1.09 24.69 7.19
C ILE A 155 0.00 23.67 6.81
N SER A 156 -1.21 24.15 6.52
CA SER A 156 -2.28 23.31 6.00
C SER A 156 -2.06 23.02 4.52
N SER A 157 -1.76 21.76 4.19
CA SER A 157 -1.66 21.32 2.80
C SER A 157 -3.05 21.19 2.14
N GLU A 158 -3.10 20.87 0.85
CA GLU A 158 -4.35 20.54 0.15
C GLU A 158 -5.06 19.32 0.77
N VAL A 159 -4.31 18.50 1.52
CA VAL A 159 -4.75 17.20 2.01
C VAL A 159 -4.96 17.17 3.52
N PHE A 160 -4.31 18.06 4.28
CA PHE A 160 -4.52 18.14 5.72
C PHE A 160 -4.85 19.56 6.18
N SER A 161 -5.74 19.66 7.17
CA SER A 161 -5.85 20.84 8.03
C SER A 161 -5.24 20.52 9.38
N TYR A 162 -4.45 21.46 9.89
CA TYR A 162 -3.84 21.36 11.21
C TYR A 162 -4.52 22.32 12.16
N LYS A 163 -4.72 21.89 13.40
CA LYS A 163 -5.21 22.77 14.46
C LYS A 163 -4.70 22.34 15.83
N ILE A 164 -4.59 23.30 16.73
CA ILE A 164 -4.24 23.08 18.12
C ILE A 164 -5.51 23.23 18.97
N GLU A 165 -5.77 22.26 19.83
CA GLU A 165 -6.84 22.33 20.82
C GLU A 165 -6.23 22.20 22.22
N PRO A 166 -6.29 23.26 23.05
CA PRO A 166 -5.88 23.15 24.43
C PRO A 166 -6.86 22.26 25.21
N ILE A 167 -6.34 21.27 25.93
CA ILE A 167 -7.14 20.49 26.89
C ILE A 167 -7.02 21.15 28.26
N VAL A 168 -5.78 21.32 28.73
CA VAL A 168 -5.44 22.13 29.89
C VAL A 168 -4.13 22.84 29.54
N PRO A 169 -4.14 24.09 29.05
CA PRO A 169 -2.98 24.73 28.40
C PRO A 169 -1.64 24.64 29.15
N LYS A 170 -1.68 24.61 30.49
CA LYS A 170 -0.49 24.51 31.34
C LYS A 170 0.10 23.08 31.41
N PHE A 171 -0.66 22.05 31.06
CA PHE A 171 -0.29 20.65 31.27
C PHE A 171 -0.42 19.78 30.03
N ILE A 172 -1.41 20.03 29.16
CA ILE A 172 -1.72 19.19 27.98
C ILE A 172 -2.30 20.03 26.85
N VAL A 173 -1.76 19.82 25.66
CA VAL A 173 -2.31 20.31 24.40
C VAL A 173 -2.39 19.16 23.39
N GLN A 174 -3.40 19.19 22.53
CA GLN A 174 -3.49 18.29 21.38
C GLN A 174 -3.37 19.08 20.07
N ALA A 175 -2.53 18.61 19.17
CA ALA A 175 -2.47 19.01 17.78
C ALA A 175 -3.16 17.96 16.92
N LEU A 176 -3.95 18.39 15.94
CA LEU A 176 -4.77 17.53 15.12
C LEU A 176 -4.36 17.71 13.67
N ALA A 177 -4.13 16.61 12.96
CA ALA A 177 -4.05 16.61 11.51
C ALA A 177 -5.31 15.92 10.98
N ILE A 178 -6.18 16.71 10.36
CA ILE A 178 -7.48 16.26 9.85
C ILE A 178 -7.37 16.15 8.34
N PHE A 179 -7.60 14.96 7.82
CA PHE A 179 -7.61 14.73 6.39
C PHE A 179 -8.74 15.53 5.71
N LYS A 180 -8.37 16.42 4.79
CA LYS A 180 -9.28 17.13 3.89
C LYS A 180 -9.68 16.15 2.79
N ASN A 181 -10.90 15.64 2.86
CA ASN A 181 -11.36 14.74 1.82
C ASN A 181 -11.62 15.50 0.52
N GLN A 182 -10.81 15.24 -0.51
CA GLN A 182 -10.98 15.86 -1.83
C GLN A 182 -12.08 15.19 -2.66
N ASN A 183 -12.57 14.01 -2.27
CA ASN A 183 -13.62 13.29 -2.99
C ASN A 183 -14.74 12.81 -2.04
N PRO A 184 -15.89 13.52 -2.00
CA PRO A 184 -17.00 13.19 -1.10
C PRO A 184 -17.60 11.79 -1.34
N ASP A 185 -17.49 11.25 -2.56
CA ASP A 185 -18.04 9.93 -2.90
C ASP A 185 -17.18 8.77 -2.40
N GLN A 186 -15.90 9.02 -2.11
CA GLN A 186 -14.99 8.06 -1.46
C GLN A 186 -14.87 8.30 0.05
N ALA A 187 -15.64 9.25 0.60
CA ALA A 187 -15.41 9.78 1.93
C ALA A 187 -15.86 8.92 3.10
N LYS A 188 -16.66 7.87 2.84
CA LYS A 188 -17.31 7.12 3.91
C LYS A 188 -16.37 6.20 4.69
N ASP A 189 -15.23 5.77 4.11
CA ASP A 189 -14.49 4.65 4.71
C ASP A 189 -13.09 4.95 5.27
N GLN A 190 -12.44 6.08 4.96
CA GLN A 190 -10.99 6.21 5.25
C GLN A 190 -10.46 7.60 5.61
N SER A 191 -11.26 8.46 6.26
CA SER A 191 -10.70 9.70 6.83
C SER A 191 -9.79 9.35 8.02
N SER A 192 -8.49 9.26 7.77
CA SER A 192 -7.49 9.05 8.83
C SER A 192 -7.31 10.35 9.59
N ILE A 193 -7.43 10.30 10.91
CA ILE A 193 -7.13 11.44 11.79
C ILE A 193 -5.88 11.09 12.59
N PHE A 194 -4.96 12.04 12.63
CA PHE A 194 -3.79 11.97 13.49
C PHE A 194 -3.92 12.96 14.62
N ILE A 195 -3.61 12.51 15.83
CA ILE A 195 -3.63 13.32 17.05
C ILE A 195 -2.22 13.30 17.62
N GLY A 196 -1.56 14.45 17.60
CA GLY A 196 -0.34 14.69 18.34
C GLY A 196 -0.70 15.25 19.72
N ILE A 197 -0.16 14.67 20.79
CA ILE A 197 -0.43 15.08 22.16
C ILE A 197 0.89 15.51 22.77
N SER A 198 0.98 16.75 23.25
CA SER A 198 2.12 17.25 24.02
C SER A 198 1.69 17.50 25.45
N TYR A 199 2.46 17.02 26.42
CA TYR A 199 2.09 17.09 27.82
C TYR A 199 3.28 17.20 28.75
N LEU A 200 3.04 17.82 29.90
CA LEU A 200 4.01 17.93 30.98
C LEU A 200 4.04 16.60 31.75
N ASN A 201 5.18 15.93 31.69
CA ASN A 201 5.47 14.74 32.47
C ASN A 201 6.37 15.12 33.66
N GLN A 202 6.15 14.54 34.83
CA GLN A 202 7.07 14.71 35.95
C GLN A 202 7.78 13.40 36.23
N LEU A 203 9.10 13.43 36.13
CA LEU A 203 9.94 12.29 36.47
C LEU A 203 9.90 12.06 37.99
N PRO A 204 10.21 10.84 38.48
CA PRO A 204 10.30 10.56 39.92
C PRO A 204 11.25 11.49 40.69
N SER A 205 12.21 12.11 39.99
CA SER A 205 13.13 13.12 40.54
C SER A 205 12.49 14.48 40.82
N GLY A 206 11.22 14.68 40.46
CA GLY A 206 10.52 15.96 40.53
C GLY A 206 10.80 16.89 39.34
N ILE A 207 11.65 16.48 38.39
CA ILE A 207 11.96 17.25 37.19
C ILE A 207 10.80 17.13 36.20
N ASN A 208 10.30 18.28 35.76
CA ASN A 208 9.30 18.36 34.70
C ASN A 208 9.98 18.22 33.33
N THR A 209 9.46 17.33 32.49
CA THR A 209 9.85 17.15 31.10
C THR A 209 8.63 17.24 30.20
N ILE A 210 8.85 17.56 28.94
CA ILE A 210 7.78 17.57 27.94
C ILE A 210 7.86 16.25 27.21
N ALA A 211 6.77 15.51 27.22
CA ALA A 211 6.61 14.27 26.50
C ALA A 211 5.58 14.45 25.39
N SER A 212 5.67 13.60 24.36
CA SER A 212 4.70 13.60 23.29
C SER A 212 4.25 12.20 22.91
N LEU A 213 3.01 12.09 22.44
CA LEU A 213 2.40 10.87 21.93
C LEU A 213 1.69 11.18 20.63
N THR A 214 1.87 10.35 19.60
CA THR A 214 1.11 10.46 18.35
C THR A 214 0.15 9.28 18.24
N CYS A 215 -1.10 9.56 17.92
CA CYS A 215 -2.17 8.58 17.81
C CYS A 215 -2.78 8.64 16.41
N GLN A 216 -3.11 7.48 15.84
CA GLN A 216 -3.77 7.34 14.56
C GLN A 216 -5.09 6.59 14.73
N GLY A 217 -6.15 7.12 14.15
CA GLY A 217 -7.47 6.51 14.18
C GLY A 217 -8.22 6.70 12.87
N LYS A 218 -9.26 5.88 12.69
CA LYS A 218 -10.29 6.13 11.69
C LYS A 218 -11.41 6.86 12.39
N GLN A 219 -11.77 8.03 11.90
CA GLN A 219 -12.89 8.77 12.45
C GLN A 219 -13.88 9.07 11.33
N ASN A 220 -15.15 8.81 11.61
CA ASN A 220 -16.21 9.26 10.73
C ASN A 220 -16.23 10.80 10.81
N SER A 221 -16.24 11.49 9.67
CA SER A 221 -16.03 12.95 9.59
C SER A 221 -17.04 13.79 10.40
N GLN A 222 -18.13 13.18 10.86
CA GLN A 222 -19.18 13.80 11.68
C GLN A 222 -18.99 13.64 13.19
N GLN A 223 -18.05 12.79 13.64
CA GLN A 223 -17.87 12.53 15.07
C GLN A 223 -17.02 13.63 15.69
N LEU A 224 -17.40 14.11 16.88
CA LEU A 224 -16.62 15.08 17.66
C LEU A 224 -15.20 14.58 17.88
N ILE A 225 -14.21 15.47 17.80
CA ILE A 225 -12.81 15.12 18.06
C ILE A 225 -12.71 14.51 19.45
N PRO A 226 -12.19 13.27 19.57
CA PRO A 226 -12.21 12.57 20.82
C PRO A 226 -11.22 13.22 21.78
N LYS A 227 -11.67 13.45 23.01
CA LYS A 227 -10.85 14.03 24.07
C LYS A 227 -9.82 12.99 24.53
N VAL A 228 -8.57 13.41 24.66
CA VAL A 228 -7.50 12.58 25.24
C VAL A 228 -7.87 12.16 26.65
N ARG A 229 -7.62 10.88 26.96
CA ARG A 229 -7.74 10.34 28.32
C ARG A 229 -6.38 10.37 28.99
N PHE A 230 -6.35 10.86 30.22
CA PHE A 230 -5.13 10.91 31.03
C PHE A 230 -5.46 10.58 32.49
N ILE A 231 -4.49 9.98 33.18
CA ILE A 231 -4.59 9.70 34.61
C ILE A 231 -3.77 10.75 35.35
N LYS A 232 -4.40 11.45 36.30
CA LYS A 232 -3.73 12.41 37.17
C LYS A 232 -3.40 11.81 38.54
N ILE A 233 -2.26 12.22 39.10
CA ILE A 233 -1.94 12.09 40.53
C ILE A 233 -1.65 13.52 41.03
N GLY A 234 -2.61 14.12 41.72
CA GLY A 234 -2.55 15.54 42.07
C GLY A 234 -2.59 16.44 40.82
N GLU A 235 -1.59 17.31 40.66
CA GLU A 235 -1.44 18.17 39.47
C GLU A 235 -0.70 17.48 38.31
N LEU A 236 -0.24 16.24 38.49
CA LEU A 236 0.68 15.57 37.58
C LEU A 236 -0.02 14.57 36.68
N ILE A 237 0.47 14.44 35.45
CA ILE A 237 0.00 13.42 34.51
C ILE A 237 0.90 12.20 34.68
N LYS A 238 0.32 11.10 35.17
CA LYS A 238 1.05 9.83 35.32
C LYS A 238 1.11 9.07 34.01
N GLU A 239 0.00 9.08 33.28
CA GLU A 239 -0.17 8.28 32.08
C GLU A 239 -1.10 9.01 31.11
N ILE A 240 -0.72 9.03 29.84
CA ILE A 240 -1.54 9.51 28.75
C ILE A 240 -1.80 8.34 27.80
N ARG A 241 -3.03 8.22 27.30
CA ARG A 241 -3.41 7.18 26.34
C ARG A 241 -4.05 7.81 25.13
N CYS A 242 -3.91 7.15 23.98
CA CYS A 242 -4.68 7.51 22.82
C CYS A 242 -6.19 7.44 23.13
N PRO A 243 -7.01 8.33 22.56
CA PRO A 243 -8.45 8.25 22.71
C PRO A 243 -9.01 6.91 22.18
N ASP A 244 -10.22 6.54 22.61
CA ASP A 244 -10.87 5.32 22.14
C ASP A 244 -11.00 5.30 20.61
N GLY A 245 -10.64 4.18 19.98
CA GLY A 245 -10.62 4.05 18.52
C GLY A 245 -9.33 4.53 17.84
N PHE A 246 -8.35 5.03 18.63
CA PHE A 246 -7.04 5.45 18.14
C PHE A 246 -5.95 4.55 18.69
N ASN A 247 -4.95 4.26 17.86
CA ASN A 247 -3.78 3.47 18.23
C ASN A 247 -2.54 4.36 18.30
N PRO A 248 -1.61 4.11 19.24
CA PRO A 248 -0.34 4.81 19.26
C PRO A 248 0.44 4.50 17.98
N VAL A 249 1.06 5.53 17.41
CA VAL A 249 2.01 5.39 16.31
C VAL A 249 3.41 5.28 16.92
N SER A 250 4.10 4.17 16.69
CA SER A 250 5.50 4.02 17.07
C SER A 250 6.34 5.05 16.29
N GLN A 251 7.00 5.94 17.02
CA GLN A 251 8.03 6.83 16.46
C GLN A 251 9.34 6.08 16.26
#